data_AF-A0A554LLW7-F1
#
_entry.id   AF-A0A554LLW7-F1
#
_cell.length_a   1.000
_cell.length_b   1.000
_cell.length_c   1.000
_cell.angle_alpha   90.00
_cell.angle_beta   90.00
_cell.angle_gamma   90.00
#
_symmetry.space_group_name_H-M   'P 1'
#
loop_
_entity.id
_entity.type
_entity.pdbx_description
1 polymer ?
#
loop_
_entity_poly.entity_id
_entity_poly.type
_entity_poly.pdbx_seq_one_letter_code
_entity_poly.pdbx_strand_id
1 'polypeptide(L)'
;MSESREKFEEEKPEDPERTSGLMRVVGVTPEKKEKILSAVKETRFDKQANYEQEREKTPEEMQIVNGILSYLPGFVKKYGGKAVPLRPEHLHIIDASKLTEEERKICETRNGFYKHELQRAVVVVYSIKRDVLTFALTATHELIHFNSFQSDTGEDNKTGPMVLTKRREGLLVTEKNAGDKKPYFFDLNEGITAELEKRFDEEYFKLIPALSENIKEREEFRDAWDERHPEQDKEPIASITITKRELDSRGEIHKDAALIGYGYDSQRKKLWQVIKEIREKNPGEFELDEDVFNIFAKTYFTGKLLPIARLIEKTYGKGSFRKLGRETKIK
;
A
#
# COMPACT_ATOMS: atom_id res chain seq x y z
N MET A 1 -41.65 -11.73 -42.39
CA MET A 1 -40.36 -12.42 -42.23
C MET A 1 -39.36 -11.37 -41.73
N SER A 2 -39.12 -11.32 -40.42
CA SER A 2 -38.10 -10.45 -39.81
C SER A 2 -37.13 -11.34 -39.06
N GLU A 3 -35.94 -11.52 -39.62
CA GLU A 3 -34.85 -12.24 -38.95
C GLU A 3 -34.20 -11.32 -37.92
N SER A 4 -34.38 -11.69 -36.66
CA SER A 4 -33.65 -11.14 -35.53
C SER A 4 -32.21 -11.64 -35.56
N ARG A 5 -31.25 -10.76 -35.82
CA ARG A 5 -29.83 -11.02 -35.57
C ARG A 5 -29.57 -10.93 -34.06
N GLU A 6 -29.49 -12.08 -33.40
CA GLU A 6 -28.87 -12.20 -32.08
C GLU A 6 -27.39 -11.80 -32.21
N LYS A 7 -27.02 -10.69 -31.54
CA LYS A 7 -25.62 -10.35 -31.32
C LYS A 7 -25.08 -11.31 -30.26
N PHE A 8 -24.29 -12.29 -30.68
CA PHE A 8 -23.35 -12.95 -29.80
C PHE A 8 -22.40 -11.88 -29.25
N GLU A 9 -22.55 -11.52 -27.97
CA GLU A 9 -21.47 -10.87 -27.23
C GLU A 9 -20.35 -11.89 -27.10
N GLU A 10 -19.28 -11.71 -27.87
CA GLU A 10 -18.03 -12.43 -27.63
C GLU A 10 -17.58 -12.13 -26.18
N GLU A 11 -17.64 -13.16 -25.33
CA GLU A 11 -17.00 -13.15 -24.02
C GLU A 11 -15.53 -12.76 -24.24
N LYS A 12 -15.16 -11.58 -23.74
CA LYS A 12 -13.76 -11.14 -23.76
C LYS A 12 -12.97 -12.19 -22.98
N PRO A 13 -11.87 -12.73 -23.55
CA PRO A 13 -11.07 -13.73 -22.85
C PRO A 13 -10.67 -13.20 -21.48
N GLU A 14 -10.86 -14.03 -20.46
CA GLU A 14 -10.47 -13.68 -19.11
C GLU A 14 -9.00 -13.28 -19.11
N ASP A 15 -8.80 -12.07 -18.63
CA ASP A 15 -7.54 -11.40 -18.54
C ASP A 15 -6.66 -12.26 -17.60
N PRO A 16 -5.46 -12.72 -17.99
CA PRO A 16 -4.75 -13.82 -17.33
C PRO A 16 -4.57 -13.60 -15.82
N GLU A 17 -4.56 -14.71 -15.06
CA GLU A 17 -4.37 -14.70 -13.61
C GLU A 17 -3.03 -14.06 -13.23
N ARG A 18 -3.05 -13.26 -12.15
CA ARG A 18 -1.85 -12.60 -11.62
C ARG A 18 -1.07 -13.61 -10.79
N THR A 19 0.12 -13.99 -11.23
CA THR A 19 0.93 -15.05 -10.61
C THR A 19 2.08 -14.55 -9.74
N SER A 20 2.40 -13.25 -9.79
CA SER A 20 3.36 -12.55 -8.93
C SER A 20 3.01 -11.06 -8.81
N GLY A 21 3.79 -10.28 -8.07
CA GLY A 21 3.62 -8.82 -8.00
C GLY A 21 3.90 -8.14 -9.34
N LEU A 22 4.95 -8.55 -10.07
CA LEU A 22 5.30 -7.98 -11.38
C LEU A 22 4.27 -8.32 -12.46
N MET A 23 3.56 -7.31 -12.98
CA MET A 23 2.49 -7.51 -13.98
C MET A 23 2.95 -7.30 -15.42
N ARG A 24 3.97 -6.46 -15.62
CA ARG A 24 4.35 -6.02 -16.97
C ARG A 24 5.84 -5.75 -17.10
N VAL A 25 6.42 -6.25 -18.18
CA VAL A 25 7.76 -5.85 -18.65
C VAL A 25 7.61 -5.14 -19.99
N VAL A 26 8.31 -4.02 -20.17
CA VAL A 26 8.36 -3.27 -21.43
C VAL A 26 9.79 -3.18 -21.96
N GLY A 27 9.96 -2.91 -23.25
CA GLY A 27 11.29 -2.77 -23.87
C GLY A 27 11.91 -4.08 -24.35
N VAL A 28 11.17 -5.20 -24.27
CA VAL A 28 11.61 -6.53 -24.71
C VAL A 28 10.58 -7.18 -25.64
N THR A 29 10.98 -8.23 -26.36
CA THR A 29 10.06 -9.03 -27.19
C THR A 29 9.03 -9.78 -26.34
N PRO A 30 7.86 -10.17 -26.90
CA PRO A 30 6.85 -10.93 -26.17
C PRO A 30 7.40 -12.23 -25.55
N GLU A 31 8.20 -12.98 -26.31
CA GLU A 31 8.85 -14.21 -25.83
C GLU A 31 9.78 -13.96 -24.64
N LYS A 32 10.58 -12.89 -24.69
CA LYS A 32 11.44 -12.49 -23.57
C LYS A 32 10.60 -12.06 -22.37
N LYS A 33 9.54 -11.27 -22.59
CA LYS A 33 8.61 -10.84 -21.53
C LYS A 33 8.09 -12.02 -20.73
N GLU A 34 7.59 -13.07 -21.39
CA GLU A 34 7.03 -14.23 -20.67
C GLU A 34 8.10 -15.02 -19.90
N LYS A 35 9.31 -15.17 -20.47
CA LYS A 35 10.44 -15.76 -19.75
C LYS A 35 10.81 -14.96 -18.51
N ILE A 36 10.77 -13.64 -18.58
CA ILE A 36 11.10 -12.76 -17.44
C ILE A 36 10.05 -12.86 -16.35
N LEU A 37 8.76 -12.79 -16.71
CA LEU A 37 7.68 -12.91 -15.74
C LEU A 37 7.74 -14.27 -15.03
N SER A 38 7.99 -15.34 -15.78
CA SER A 38 8.18 -16.69 -15.23
C SER A 38 9.39 -16.75 -14.30
N ALA A 39 10.54 -16.20 -14.71
CA ALA A 39 11.74 -16.16 -13.89
C ALA A 39 11.54 -15.34 -12.60
N VAL A 40 10.90 -14.18 -12.65
CA VAL A 40 10.58 -13.37 -11.46
C VAL A 40 9.68 -14.14 -10.51
N LYS A 41 8.67 -14.84 -11.04
CA LYS A 41 7.82 -15.71 -10.24
C LYS A 41 8.65 -16.79 -9.53
N GLU A 42 9.39 -17.60 -10.28
CA GLU A 42 10.10 -18.77 -9.75
C GLU A 42 11.28 -18.42 -8.83
N THR A 43 11.97 -17.32 -9.11
CA THR A 43 13.23 -16.98 -8.41
C THR A 43 13.07 -15.95 -7.31
N ARG A 44 11.98 -15.15 -7.34
CA ARG A 44 11.77 -14.06 -6.39
C ARG A 44 10.47 -14.24 -5.61
N PHE A 45 9.36 -14.42 -6.31
CA PHE A 45 8.05 -14.55 -5.66
C PHE A 45 7.88 -15.89 -4.92
N ASP A 46 8.15 -17.01 -5.58
CA ASP A 46 8.00 -18.35 -4.98
C ASP A 46 9.11 -18.63 -3.95
N LYS A 47 10.30 -18.04 -4.13
CA LYS A 47 11.48 -18.25 -3.29
C LYS A 47 11.71 -17.08 -2.32
N GLN A 48 11.04 -17.17 -1.18
CA GLN A 48 11.16 -16.21 -0.08
C GLN A 48 12.26 -16.64 0.89
N ALA A 49 13.52 -16.30 0.56
CA ALA A 49 14.65 -16.54 1.46
C ALA A 49 14.62 -15.53 2.62
N ASN A 50 14.83 -16.02 3.84
CA ASN A 50 14.85 -15.17 5.04
C ASN A 50 16.03 -14.21 5.03
N TYR A 51 15.86 -13.07 5.69
CA TYR A 51 16.98 -12.19 6.02
C TYR A 51 17.77 -12.76 7.21
N GLU A 52 19.05 -12.41 7.32
CA GLU A 52 19.88 -12.79 8.47
C GLU A 52 19.30 -12.24 9.79
N GLN A 53 18.79 -11.01 9.75
CA GLN A 53 18.17 -10.31 10.86
C GLN A 53 16.69 -10.67 11.05
N GLU A 54 16.15 -11.58 10.24
CA GLU A 54 14.77 -12.01 10.38
C GLU A 54 14.59 -12.84 11.66
N ARG A 55 13.39 -12.74 12.23
CA ARG A 55 12.92 -13.67 13.24
C ARG A 55 11.67 -14.38 12.76
N GLU A 56 11.40 -15.53 13.36
CA GLU A 56 10.12 -16.19 13.15
C GLU A 56 8.97 -15.30 13.62
N LYS A 57 7.85 -15.40 12.91
CA LYS A 57 6.61 -14.75 13.30
C LYS A 57 6.07 -15.44 14.54
N THR A 58 5.58 -14.68 15.50
CA THR A 58 4.88 -15.27 16.65
C THR A 58 3.56 -15.91 16.19
N PRO A 59 2.95 -16.82 16.99
CA PRO A 59 1.63 -17.38 16.67
C PRO A 59 0.55 -16.31 16.47
N GLU A 60 0.59 -15.24 17.26
CA GLU A 60 -0.31 -14.09 17.14
C GLU A 60 -0.08 -13.32 15.83
N GLU A 61 1.18 -13.00 15.50
CA GLU A 61 1.51 -12.37 14.22
C GLU A 61 1.08 -13.23 13.02
N MET A 62 1.24 -14.56 13.11
CA MET A 62 0.76 -15.47 12.08
C MET A 62 -0.76 -15.39 11.90
N GLN A 63 -1.54 -15.30 12.99
CA GLN A 63 -2.99 -15.13 12.90
C GLN A 63 -3.36 -13.79 12.26
N ILE A 64 -2.67 -12.71 12.63
CA ILE A 64 -2.88 -11.38 12.05
C ILE A 64 -2.58 -11.38 10.56
N VAL A 65 -1.41 -11.89 10.17
CA VAL A 65 -0.98 -11.95 8.76
C VAL A 65 -1.95 -12.79 7.94
N ASN A 66 -2.34 -13.96 8.42
CA ASN A 66 -3.33 -14.79 7.72
C ASN A 66 -4.70 -14.09 7.62
N GLY A 67 -5.12 -13.38 8.67
CA GLY A 67 -6.33 -12.56 8.65
C GLY A 67 -6.29 -11.50 7.56
N ILE A 68 -5.22 -10.70 7.51
CA ILE A 68 -5.00 -9.68 6.46
C ILE A 68 -5.04 -10.33 5.08
N LEU A 69 -4.27 -11.41 4.87
CA LEU A 69 -4.19 -12.10 3.58
C LEU A 69 -5.52 -12.71 3.13
N SER A 70 -6.43 -13.05 4.05
CA SER A 70 -7.75 -13.59 3.70
C SER A 70 -8.72 -12.54 3.13
N TYR A 71 -8.62 -11.28 3.59
CA TYR A 71 -9.50 -10.19 3.15
C TYR A 71 -8.90 -9.36 2.01
N LEU A 72 -7.56 -9.29 1.93
CA LEU A 72 -6.85 -8.46 0.96
C LEU A 72 -7.26 -8.71 -0.51
N PRO A 73 -7.52 -9.96 -0.97
CA PRO A 73 -7.95 -10.18 -2.34
C PRO A 73 -9.28 -9.51 -2.69
N GLY A 74 -10.26 -9.58 -1.79
CA GLY A 74 -11.56 -8.92 -1.95
C GLY A 74 -11.41 -7.41 -1.97
N PHE A 75 -10.58 -6.87 -1.06
CA PHE A 75 -10.31 -5.44 -0.98
C PHE A 75 -9.62 -4.90 -2.25
N VAL A 76 -8.61 -5.58 -2.78
CA VAL A 76 -7.94 -5.20 -4.03
C VAL A 76 -8.92 -5.25 -5.21
N LYS A 77 -9.79 -6.27 -5.25
CA LYS A 77 -10.82 -6.43 -6.29
C LYS A 77 -11.85 -5.30 -6.25
N LYS A 78 -12.23 -4.81 -5.07
CA LYS A 78 -13.16 -3.67 -4.88
C LYS A 78 -12.72 -2.44 -5.66
N TYR A 79 -11.41 -2.17 -5.74
CA TYR A 79 -10.85 -1.05 -6.50
C TYR A 79 -10.44 -1.43 -7.94
N GLY A 80 -10.91 -2.57 -8.45
CA GLY A 80 -10.66 -3.04 -9.81
C GLY A 80 -9.28 -3.65 -10.03
N GLY A 81 -8.52 -3.90 -8.96
CA GLY A 81 -7.25 -4.60 -9.02
C GLY A 81 -7.40 -6.11 -9.18
N LYS A 82 -6.29 -6.77 -9.50
CA LYS A 82 -6.15 -8.22 -9.38
C LYS A 82 -5.16 -8.52 -8.27
N ALA A 83 -5.59 -9.25 -7.25
CA ALA A 83 -4.76 -9.57 -6.11
C ALA A 83 -3.60 -10.48 -6.49
N VAL A 84 -2.47 -10.29 -5.81
CA VAL A 84 -1.32 -11.20 -5.85
C VAL A 84 -1.63 -12.39 -4.92
N PRO A 85 -1.31 -13.64 -5.28
CA PRO A 85 -1.52 -14.81 -4.43
C PRO A 85 -0.47 -14.87 -3.31
N LEU A 86 -0.49 -13.87 -2.43
CA LEU A 86 0.43 -13.72 -1.32
C LEU A 86 0.22 -14.81 -0.28
N ARG A 87 1.31 -15.11 0.42
CA ARG A 87 1.44 -16.11 1.48
C ARG A 87 2.24 -15.50 2.63
N PRO A 88 2.15 -16.01 3.87
CA PRO A 88 2.85 -15.45 5.02
C PRO A 88 4.36 -15.29 4.84
N GLU A 89 5.00 -16.11 3.98
CA GLU A 89 6.44 -16.02 3.71
C GLU A 89 6.84 -14.76 2.93
N HIS A 90 5.89 -14.07 2.30
CA HIS A 90 6.17 -12.82 1.57
C HIS A 90 6.29 -11.59 2.47
N LEU A 91 5.88 -11.72 3.74
CA LEU A 91 6.02 -10.67 4.75
C LEU A 91 7.16 -11.05 5.69
N HIS A 92 8.25 -10.31 5.68
CA HIS A 92 9.41 -10.58 6.54
C HIS A 92 9.38 -9.70 7.77
N ILE A 93 9.74 -10.26 8.92
CA ILE A 93 9.79 -9.53 10.19
C ILE A 93 11.25 -9.42 10.66
N ILE A 94 11.79 -8.21 10.53
CA ILE A 94 13.16 -7.91 10.92
C ILE A 94 13.19 -7.53 12.39
N ASP A 95 14.05 -8.20 13.15
CA ASP A 95 14.32 -7.86 14.54
C ASP A 95 15.38 -6.74 14.58
N ALA A 96 14.98 -5.53 14.96
CA ALA A 96 15.89 -4.38 14.94
C ALA A 96 17.03 -4.49 15.95
N SER A 97 16.92 -5.39 16.94
CA SER A 97 18.01 -5.70 17.86
C SER A 97 19.17 -6.44 17.17
N LYS A 98 18.91 -7.08 16.03
CA LYS A 98 19.90 -7.78 15.20
C LYS A 98 20.51 -6.89 14.10
N LEU A 99 20.00 -5.68 13.90
CA LEU A 99 20.52 -4.74 12.90
C LEU A 99 21.81 -4.10 13.38
N THR A 100 22.73 -3.83 12.45
CA THR A 100 23.86 -2.93 12.73
C THR A 100 23.38 -1.51 12.97
N GLU A 101 24.25 -0.65 13.51
CA GLU A 101 23.93 0.76 13.73
C GLU A 101 23.62 1.49 12.42
N GLU A 102 24.34 1.20 11.34
CA GLU A 102 24.07 1.75 10.01
C GLU A 102 22.72 1.28 9.45
N GLU A 103 22.43 -0.01 9.56
CA GLU A 103 21.15 -0.59 9.14
C GLU A 103 19.98 -0.01 9.94
N ARG A 104 20.18 0.19 11.25
CA ARG A 104 19.20 0.80 12.14
C ARG A 104 18.91 2.24 11.73
N LYS A 105 19.92 3.06 11.44
CA LYS A 105 19.71 4.44 10.96
C LYS A 105 18.91 4.52 9.67
N ILE A 106 19.12 3.56 8.77
CA ILE A 106 18.31 3.45 7.54
C ILE A 106 16.85 3.11 7.88
N CYS A 107 16.64 2.18 8.82
CA CYS A 107 15.31 1.73 9.23
C CYS A 107 14.59 2.70 10.18
N GLU A 108 15.30 3.54 10.94
CA GLU A 108 14.71 4.47 11.93
C GLU A 108 13.72 5.45 11.32
N THR A 109 13.83 5.67 10.03
CA THR A 109 12.91 6.53 9.28
C THR A 109 11.64 5.81 8.80
N ARG A 110 11.57 4.47 8.89
CA ARG A 110 10.50 3.62 8.32
C ARG A 110 10.28 2.31 9.09
N ASN A 111 9.08 2.10 9.62
CA ASN A 111 8.72 0.87 10.33
C ASN A 111 8.44 -0.35 9.42
N GLY A 112 8.45 -0.14 8.11
CA GLY A 112 8.25 -1.15 7.08
C GLY A 112 8.65 -0.63 5.71
N PHE A 113 8.79 -1.55 4.75
CA PHE A 113 8.99 -1.23 3.33
C PHE A 113 8.69 -2.44 2.43
N TYR A 114 8.20 -2.16 1.23
CA TYR A 114 8.10 -3.12 0.14
C TYR A 114 9.33 -3.04 -0.77
N LYS A 115 9.96 -4.20 -1.03
CA LYS A 115 11.07 -4.34 -1.98
C LYS A 115 10.58 -4.93 -3.30
N HIS A 116 10.28 -4.04 -4.25
CA HIS A 116 9.84 -4.39 -5.60
C HIS A 116 10.74 -5.44 -6.28
N GLU A 117 12.05 -5.25 -6.22
CA GLU A 117 13.02 -6.07 -6.92
C GLU A 117 13.05 -7.49 -6.37
N LEU A 118 12.79 -7.66 -5.08
CA LEU A 118 12.79 -8.96 -4.40
C LEU A 118 11.40 -9.57 -4.27
N GLN A 119 10.33 -8.80 -4.54
CA GLN A 119 8.94 -9.20 -4.33
C GLN A 119 8.72 -9.59 -2.86
N ARG A 120 8.99 -8.66 -1.93
CA ARG A 120 8.94 -8.87 -0.47
C ARG A 120 8.39 -7.67 0.26
N ALA A 121 7.46 -7.88 1.18
CA ALA A 121 7.08 -6.89 2.19
C ALA A 121 7.93 -7.10 3.44
N VAL A 122 8.34 -6.02 4.11
CA VAL A 122 9.19 -6.09 5.30
C VAL A 122 8.61 -5.19 6.39
N VAL A 123 8.57 -5.70 7.62
CA VAL A 123 8.22 -4.94 8.82
C VAL A 123 9.42 -5.00 9.77
N VAL A 124 9.86 -3.84 10.26
CA VAL A 124 10.99 -3.74 11.21
C VAL A 124 10.44 -3.56 12.62
N VAL A 125 10.81 -4.45 13.53
CA VAL A 125 10.29 -4.49 14.90
C VAL A 125 11.39 -4.09 15.88
N TYR A 126 11.23 -2.92 16.51
CA TYR A 126 12.19 -2.35 17.48
C TYR A 126 12.10 -2.92 18.89
N SER A 127 10.94 -3.49 19.23
CA SER A 127 10.69 -4.11 20.51
C SER A 127 9.76 -5.29 20.31
N ILE A 128 10.02 -6.40 21.01
CA ILE A 128 9.13 -7.58 21.01
C ILE A 128 7.73 -7.20 21.53
N LYS A 129 7.62 -6.13 22.34
CA LYS A 129 6.35 -5.57 22.82
C LYS A 129 5.79 -4.48 21.89
N ARG A 130 6.07 -4.56 20.59
CA ARG A 130 5.48 -3.62 19.62
C ARG A 130 3.97 -3.70 19.73
N ASP A 131 3.33 -2.54 19.65
CA ASP A 131 1.88 -2.44 19.58
C ASP A 131 1.33 -3.25 18.39
N VAL A 132 0.40 -4.15 18.69
CA VAL A 132 -0.13 -5.16 17.76
C VAL A 132 -0.84 -4.52 16.58
N LEU A 133 -1.59 -3.44 16.81
CA LEU A 133 -2.26 -2.70 15.74
C LEU A 133 -1.24 -1.98 14.85
N THR A 134 -0.19 -1.38 15.42
CA THR A 134 0.88 -0.75 14.65
C THR A 134 1.64 -1.78 13.80
N PHE A 135 1.78 -3.03 14.26
CA PHE A 135 2.27 -4.13 13.42
C PHE A 135 1.28 -4.42 12.27
N ALA A 136 0.00 -4.62 12.57
CA ALA A 136 -1.03 -4.95 11.57
C ALA A 136 -1.19 -3.87 10.50
N LEU A 137 -1.18 -2.59 10.89
CA LEU A 137 -1.23 -1.42 9.99
C LEU A 137 -0.03 -1.42 9.05
N THR A 138 1.19 -1.52 9.60
CA THR A 138 2.41 -1.53 8.76
C THR A 138 2.44 -2.74 7.82
N ALA A 139 2.09 -3.93 8.30
CA ALA A 139 2.00 -5.11 7.45
C ALA A 139 1.00 -4.90 6.32
N THR A 140 -0.17 -4.33 6.61
CA THR A 140 -1.20 -4.01 5.62
C THR A 140 -0.70 -3.00 4.58
N HIS A 141 -0.04 -1.92 5.01
CA HIS A 141 0.56 -0.90 4.12
C HIS A 141 1.49 -1.54 3.08
N GLU A 142 2.44 -2.35 3.54
CA GLU A 142 3.43 -2.96 2.66
C GLU A 142 2.82 -4.04 1.75
N LEU A 143 1.81 -4.76 2.23
CA LEU A 143 1.08 -5.73 1.41
C LEU A 143 0.18 -5.04 0.37
N ILE A 144 -0.33 -3.83 0.62
CA ILE A 144 -1.02 -3.01 -0.38
C ILE A 144 -0.04 -2.54 -1.45
N HIS A 145 1.16 -2.08 -1.07
CA HIS A 145 2.24 -1.79 -2.03
C HIS A 145 2.58 -3.00 -2.90
N PHE A 146 2.67 -4.19 -2.30
CA PHE A 146 2.87 -5.43 -3.03
C PHE A 146 1.73 -5.70 -4.03
N ASN A 147 0.49 -5.43 -3.66
CA ASN A 147 -0.67 -5.60 -4.55
C ASN A 147 -0.85 -4.49 -5.58
N SER A 148 -0.11 -3.39 -5.50
CA SER A 148 -0.17 -2.31 -6.49
C SER A 148 0.25 -2.77 -7.89
N PHE A 149 -0.09 -1.99 -8.93
CA PHE A 149 0.39 -2.28 -10.28
C PHE A 149 1.91 -2.18 -10.34
N GLN A 150 2.59 -3.21 -10.85
CA GLN A 150 4.05 -3.20 -10.98
C GLN A 150 4.48 -3.40 -12.42
N SER A 151 5.42 -2.58 -12.88
CA SER A 151 6.05 -2.77 -14.19
C SER A 151 7.54 -2.45 -14.20
N ASP A 152 8.27 -3.21 -14.99
CA ASP A 152 9.71 -3.05 -15.24
C ASP A 152 9.99 -2.70 -16.69
N THR A 153 11.12 -2.03 -16.91
CA THR A 153 11.75 -1.92 -18.22
C THR A 153 12.86 -2.95 -18.30
N GLY A 154 12.83 -3.80 -19.32
CA GLY A 154 13.95 -4.67 -19.65
C GLY A 154 14.85 -4.02 -20.70
N GLU A 155 16.16 -4.07 -20.48
CA GLU A 155 17.16 -3.60 -21.43
C GLU A 155 18.00 -4.79 -21.93
N ASP A 156 17.95 -5.00 -23.24
CA ASP A 156 18.65 -6.08 -23.92
C ASP A 156 20.11 -5.68 -24.16
N ASN A 157 20.97 -6.02 -23.20
CA ASN A 157 22.41 -5.85 -23.37
C ASN A 157 22.92 -6.94 -24.31
N LYS A 158 23.37 -6.55 -25.52
CA LYS A 158 23.85 -7.48 -26.56
C LYS A 158 24.96 -8.45 -26.11
N THR A 159 25.67 -8.12 -25.04
CA THR A 159 26.84 -8.86 -24.53
C THR A 159 26.81 -9.14 -23.03
N GLY A 160 25.69 -8.86 -22.33
CA GLY A 160 25.63 -8.94 -20.87
C GLY A 160 24.28 -9.44 -20.34
N PRO A 161 24.16 -9.62 -19.01
CA PRO A 161 22.88 -9.97 -18.40
C PRO A 161 21.86 -8.87 -18.69
N MET A 162 20.63 -9.31 -18.97
CA MET A 162 19.51 -8.39 -19.12
C MET A 162 19.28 -7.66 -17.79
N VAL A 163 19.15 -6.34 -17.87
CA VAL A 163 18.90 -5.49 -16.71
C VAL A 163 17.42 -5.17 -16.65
N LEU A 164 16.82 -5.41 -15.49
CA LEU A 164 15.45 -4.98 -15.17
C LEU A 164 15.53 -3.77 -14.26
N THR A 165 14.86 -2.69 -14.66
CA THR A 165 14.77 -1.46 -13.88
C THR A 165 13.31 -1.18 -13.57
N LYS A 166 13.00 -0.95 -12.29
CA LYS A 166 11.67 -0.54 -11.83
C LYS A 166 11.19 0.65 -12.64
N ARG A 167 10.08 0.49 -13.35
CA ARG A 167 9.47 1.53 -14.17
C ARG A 167 8.30 2.17 -13.45
N ARG A 168 7.44 1.36 -12.83
CA ARG A 168 6.25 1.81 -12.10
C ARG A 168 5.88 0.86 -10.96
N GLU A 169 5.31 1.44 -9.92
CA GLU A 169 4.67 0.76 -8.79
C GLU A 169 3.49 1.63 -8.35
N GLY A 170 2.26 1.11 -8.40
CA GLY A 170 1.08 1.92 -8.20
C GLY A 170 0.99 3.13 -9.16
N LEU A 171 0.93 4.33 -8.57
CA LEU A 171 0.97 5.61 -9.27
C LEU A 171 2.40 6.09 -9.54
N LEU A 172 3.39 5.58 -8.81
CA LEU A 172 4.80 5.96 -8.92
C LEU A 172 5.33 5.70 -10.33
N VAL A 173 6.07 6.67 -10.88
CA VAL A 173 6.74 6.54 -12.19
C VAL A 173 8.23 6.87 -12.07
N THR A 174 9.07 5.91 -12.45
CA THR A 174 10.53 6.07 -12.50
C THR A 174 10.95 6.39 -13.94
N GLU A 175 11.79 7.42 -14.10
CA GLU A 175 12.39 7.73 -15.41
C GLU A 175 13.42 6.67 -15.82
N LYS A 176 13.50 6.39 -17.12
CA LYS A 176 14.60 5.59 -17.67
C LYS A 176 15.92 6.35 -17.44
N ASN A 177 16.97 5.65 -17.01
CA ASN A 177 18.27 6.25 -16.66
C ASN A 177 18.16 7.36 -15.61
N ALA A 178 17.22 7.21 -14.66
CA ALA A 178 17.02 8.18 -13.59
C ALA A 178 18.30 8.45 -12.78
N GLY A 179 19.20 7.47 -12.64
CA GLY A 179 20.28 7.56 -11.65
C GLY A 179 19.66 7.84 -10.29
N ASP A 180 20.10 8.91 -9.63
CA ASP A 180 19.57 9.36 -8.33
C ASP A 180 18.27 10.18 -8.43
N LYS A 181 17.69 10.34 -9.63
CA LYS A 181 16.44 11.10 -9.78
C LYS A 181 15.30 10.39 -9.06
N LYS A 182 14.72 11.14 -8.13
CA LYS A 182 13.55 10.77 -7.36
C LYS A 182 12.32 10.50 -8.25
N PRO A 183 11.57 9.42 -7.96
CA PRO A 183 10.45 9.00 -8.80
C PRO A 183 9.28 9.99 -8.67
N TYR A 184 8.51 10.12 -9.75
CA TYR A 184 7.34 10.97 -9.82
C TYR A 184 6.19 10.37 -9.02
N PHE A 185 5.32 11.23 -8.49
CA PHE A 185 4.12 10.85 -7.74
C PHE A 185 4.37 10.06 -6.45
N PHE A 186 5.57 10.12 -5.87
CA PHE A 186 5.89 9.44 -4.61
C PHE A 186 4.90 9.79 -3.49
N ASP A 187 4.69 11.08 -3.20
CA ASP A 187 3.80 11.51 -2.12
C ASP A 187 2.37 11.03 -2.33
N LEU A 188 1.86 11.11 -3.58
CA LEU A 188 0.51 10.64 -3.87
C LEU A 188 0.43 9.11 -3.81
N ASN A 189 1.50 8.40 -4.20
CA ASN A 189 1.54 6.95 -4.12
C ASN A 189 1.45 6.47 -2.67
N GLU A 190 2.28 7.01 -1.76
CA GLU A 190 2.18 6.70 -0.33
C GLU A 190 0.86 7.18 0.28
N GLY A 191 0.35 8.35 -0.14
CA GLY A 191 -0.95 8.85 0.30
C GLY A 191 -2.09 7.91 -0.08
N ILE A 192 -2.06 7.32 -1.28
CA ILE A 192 -3.05 6.32 -1.71
C ILE A 192 -2.89 5.05 -0.88
N THR A 193 -1.67 4.55 -0.70
CA THR A 193 -1.42 3.34 0.12
C THR A 193 -1.93 3.53 1.54
N ALA A 194 -1.61 4.65 2.19
CA ALA A 194 -2.01 4.92 3.57
C ALA A 194 -3.52 5.16 3.74
N GLU A 195 -4.17 5.77 2.74
CA GLU A 195 -5.64 5.89 2.73
C GLU A 195 -6.31 4.51 2.53
N LEU A 196 -5.75 3.66 1.66
CA LEU A 196 -6.22 2.29 1.50
C LEU A 196 -5.97 1.42 2.75
N GLU A 197 -4.83 1.60 3.44
CA GLU A 197 -4.54 0.95 4.73
C GLU A 197 -5.61 1.30 5.77
N LYS A 198 -5.89 2.59 5.95
CA LYS A 198 -6.92 3.08 6.87
C LYS A 198 -8.27 2.42 6.60
N ARG A 199 -8.68 2.37 5.32
CA ARG A 199 -9.97 1.77 4.92
C ARG A 199 -9.99 0.26 5.14
N PHE A 200 -8.86 -0.41 4.94
CA PHE A 200 -8.73 -1.83 5.23
C PHE A 200 -8.90 -2.11 6.73
N ASP A 201 -8.29 -1.29 7.59
CA ASP A 201 -8.47 -1.35 9.04
C ASP A 201 -9.96 -1.18 9.42
N GLU A 202 -10.58 -0.09 9.00
CA GLU A 202 -11.99 0.23 9.29
C GLU A 202 -12.96 -0.89 8.86
N GLU A 203 -12.68 -1.54 7.73
CA GLU A 203 -13.55 -2.58 7.18
C GLU A 203 -13.27 -3.97 7.78
N TYR A 204 -12.00 -4.35 7.97
CA TYR A 204 -11.61 -5.75 8.20
C TYR A 204 -10.89 -6.03 9.51
N PHE A 205 -10.24 -5.08 10.19
CA PHE A 205 -9.46 -5.42 11.39
C PHE A 205 -10.33 -5.98 12.51
N LYS A 206 -11.56 -5.45 12.68
CA LYS A 206 -12.56 -5.99 13.60
C LYS A 206 -12.99 -7.44 13.30
N LEU A 207 -12.71 -7.93 12.09
CA LEU A 207 -13.03 -9.30 11.65
C LEU A 207 -11.84 -10.25 11.81
N ILE A 208 -10.68 -9.76 12.28
CA ILE A 208 -9.49 -10.56 12.56
C ILE A 208 -9.47 -10.86 14.07
N PRO A 209 -9.70 -12.12 14.51
CA PRO A 209 -9.85 -12.44 15.93
C PRO A 209 -8.66 -12.02 16.80
N ALA A 210 -7.44 -12.16 16.27
CA ALA A 210 -6.20 -11.77 16.95
C ALA A 210 -6.08 -10.26 17.22
N LEU A 211 -6.89 -9.42 16.58
CA LEU A 211 -6.91 -7.97 16.81
C LEU A 211 -8.08 -7.52 17.70
N SER A 212 -8.99 -8.43 18.07
CA SER A 212 -10.28 -8.07 18.69
C SER A 212 -10.14 -7.27 19.98
N GLU A 213 -9.23 -7.66 20.88
CA GLU A 213 -8.97 -6.96 22.13
C GLU A 213 -8.39 -5.56 21.89
N ASN A 214 -7.37 -5.45 21.03
CA ASN A 214 -6.76 -4.16 20.71
C ASN A 214 -7.73 -3.20 20.00
N ILE A 215 -8.58 -3.71 19.11
CA ILE A 215 -9.61 -2.91 18.45
C ILE A 215 -10.62 -2.41 19.48
N LYS A 216 -11.09 -3.28 20.38
CA LYS A 216 -11.99 -2.88 21.45
C LYS A 216 -11.38 -1.77 22.31
N GLU A 217 -10.13 -1.95 22.76
CA GLU A 217 -9.42 -0.93 23.56
C GLU A 217 -9.24 0.38 22.78
N ARG A 218 -8.95 0.31 21.47
CA ARG A 218 -8.86 1.49 20.61
C ARG A 218 -10.18 2.25 20.52
N GLU A 219 -11.29 1.56 20.25
CA GLU A 219 -12.59 2.22 20.09
C GLU A 219 -13.11 2.79 21.42
N GLU A 220 -12.98 2.04 22.53
CA GLU A 220 -13.34 2.57 23.87
C GLU A 220 -12.57 3.84 24.22
N PHE A 221 -11.28 3.88 23.86
CA PHE A 221 -10.49 5.07 24.08
C PHE A 221 -10.87 6.22 23.12
N ARG A 222 -11.13 5.94 21.84
CA ARG A 222 -11.59 6.94 20.87
C ARG A 222 -12.86 7.62 21.35
N ASP A 223 -13.85 6.84 21.81
CA ASP A 223 -15.11 7.38 22.34
C ASP A 223 -14.84 8.30 23.55
N ALA A 224 -14.02 7.85 24.50
CA ALA A 224 -13.66 8.65 25.67
C ALA A 224 -12.78 9.88 25.33
N TRP A 225 -11.99 9.83 24.25
CA TRP A 225 -11.18 10.94 23.77
C TRP A 225 -12.07 12.00 23.13
N ASP A 226 -12.97 11.59 22.23
CA ASP A 226 -13.91 12.47 21.52
C ASP A 226 -14.87 13.19 22.49
N GLU A 227 -15.31 12.51 23.55
CA GLU A 227 -16.15 13.13 24.60
C GLU A 227 -15.38 14.22 25.36
N ARG A 228 -14.08 14.01 25.62
CA ARG A 228 -13.23 14.95 26.38
C ARG A 228 -12.70 16.10 25.53
N HIS A 229 -12.61 15.91 24.21
CA HIS A 229 -11.99 16.85 23.28
C HIS A 229 -12.88 17.13 22.04
N PRO A 230 -14.14 17.56 22.23
CA PRO A 230 -15.09 17.74 21.13
C PRO A 230 -14.66 18.80 20.10
N GLU A 231 -13.77 19.73 20.50
CA GLU A 231 -13.24 20.81 19.67
C GLU A 231 -12.01 20.43 18.83
N GLN A 232 -11.38 19.28 19.08
CA GLN A 232 -10.18 18.86 18.35
C GLN A 232 -10.52 18.28 16.98
N ASP A 233 -9.59 18.47 16.04
CA ASP A 233 -9.69 17.89 14.70
C ASP A 233 -9.70 16.36 14.81
N LYS A 234 -10.73 15.74 14.23
CA LYS A 234 -11.07 14.33 14.46
C LYS A 234 -10.24 13.38 13.59
N GLU A 235 -8.94 13.60 13.51
CA GLU A 235 -8.09 12.65 12.81
C GLU A 235 -8.13 11.31 13.56
N PRO A 236 -8.59 10.22 12.92
CA PRO A 236 -8.90 9.00 13.64
C PRO A 236 -7.62 8.37 14.22
N ILE A 237 -7.65 8.05 15.51
CA ILE A 237 -6.56 7.44 16.27
C ILE A 237 -6.35 6.01 15.75
N ALA A 238 -5.29 5.72 15.02
CA ALA A 238 -5.08 4.40 14.41
C ALA A 238 -4.68 3.33 15.44
N SER A 239 -3.87 3.72 16.42
CA SER A 239 -3.48 2.87 17.53
C SER A 239 -3.15 3.66 18.80
N ILE A 240 -3.01 2.94 19.90
CA ILE A 240 -2.76 3.46 21.24
C ILE A 240 -1.66 2.63 21.87
N THR A 241 -0.60 3.30 22.31
CA THR A 241 0.45 2.64 23.10
C THR A 241 0.35 3.09 24.55
N ILE A 242 0.03 2.17 25.45
CA ILE A 242 0.03 2.46 26.89
C ILE A 242 1.49 2.63 27.34
N THR A 243 1.84 3.85 27.75
CA THR A 243 3.19 4.21 28.19
C THR A 243 3.36 4.07 29.71
N LYS A 244 2.26 4.12 30.47
CA LYS A 244 2.29 3.97 31.93
C LYS A 244 0.99 3.35 32.45
N ARG A 245 1.09 2.55 33.52
CA ARG A 245 -0.06 2.10 34.31
C ARG A 245 0.22 2.43 35.77
N GLU A 246 -0.58 3.28 36.38
CA GLU A 246 -0.47 3.64 37.79
C GLU A 246 -1.77 3.27 38.50
N LEU A 247 -1.68 2.65 39.68
CA LEU A 247 -2.83 2.61 40.58
C LEU A 247 -2.87 3.93 41.34
N ASP A 248 -4.02 4.59 41.35
CA ASP A 248 -4.23 5.69 42.28
C ASP A 248 -4.53 5.17 43.70
N SER A 249 -4.69 6.12 44.62
CA SER A 249 -4.99 5.86 46.03
C SER A 249 -6.35 5.20 46.28
N ARG A 250 -7.21 5.09 45.25
CA ARG A 250 -8.52 4.41 45.30
C ARG A 250 -8.49 3.03 44.65
N GLY A 251 -7.35 2.63 44.09
CA GLY A 251 -7.20 1.37 43.37
C GLY A 251 -7.59 1.44 41.89
N GLU A 252 -7.84 2.64 41.35
CA GLU A 252 -8.17 2.82 39.93
C GLU A 252 -6.88 2.87 39.10
N ILE A 253 -6.90 2.21 37.94
CA ILE A 253 -5.74 2.17 37.03
C ILE A 253 -5.79 3.39 36.11
N HIS A 254 -4.86 4.33 36.31
CA HIS A 254 -4.57 5.41 35.39
C HIS A 254 -3.61 4.92 34.30
N LYS A 255 -4.01 5.09 33.04
CA LYS A 255 -3.20 4.73 31.87
C LYS A 255 -2.73 6.02 31.19
N ASP A 256 -1.42 6.24 31.13
CA ASP A 256 -0.87 7.18 30.16
C ASP A 256 -0.76 6.47 28.82
N ALA A 257 -1.20 7.13 27.76
CA ALA A 257 -1.25 6.58 26.42
C ALA A 257 -0.65 7.54 25.41
N ALA A 258 0.22 7.04 24.54
CA ALA A 258 0.64 7.73 23.33
C ALA A 258 -0.36 7.42 22.21
N LEU A 259 -0.91 8.46 21.60
CA LEU A 259 -1.81 8.35 20.46
C LEU A 259 -1.00 8.24 19.18
N ILE A 260 -1.30 7.20 18.41
CA ILE A 260 -0.68 6.97 17.12
C ILE A 260 -1.75 7.19 16.06
N GLY A 261 -1.65 8.31 15.34
CA GLY A 261 -2.42 8.52 14.11
C GLY A 261 -1.97 7.57 13.01
N TYR A 262 -2.81 7.39 12.00
CA TYR A 262 -2.41 6.63 10.82
C TYR A 262 -1.16 7.25 10.15
N GLY A 263 -0.33 6.40 9.56
CA GLY A 263 0.91 6.84 8.93
C GLY A 263 0.70 7.80 7.76
N TYR A 264 1.78 8.48 7.36
CA TYR A 264 1.83 9.30 6.14
C TYR A 264 0.78 10.43 6.09
N ASP A 265 0.44 11.02 7.23
CA ASP A 265 -0.56 12.09 7.35
C ASP A 265 -0.35 13.21 6.31
N SER A 266 0.87 13.73 6.19
CA SER A 266 1.18 14.81 5.22
C SER A 266 0.90 14.41 3.77
N GLN A 267 1.15 13.13 3.40
CA GLN A 267 0.90 12.60 2.07
C GLN A 267 -0.60 12.38 1.84
N ARG A 268 -1.34 11.90 2.85
CA ARG A 268 -2.79 11.76 2.78
C ARG A 268 -3.49 13.11 2.66
N LYS A 269 -3.09 14.10 3.47
CA LYS A 269 -3.60 15.49 3.37
C LYS A 269 -3.36 16.06 1.98
N LYS A 270 -2.17 15.85 1.41
CA LYS A 270 -1.85 16.26 0.03
C LYS A 270 -2.69 15.53 -1.02
N LEU A 271 -2.93 14.22 -0.86
CA LEU A 271 -3.83 13.46 -1.73
C LEU A 271 -5.26 14.02 -1.68
N TRP A 272 -5.81 14.21 -0.48
CA TRP A 272 -7.17 14.71 -0.29
C TRP A 272 -7.34 16.16 -0.76
N GLN A 273 -6.30 16.99 -0.65
CA GLN A 273 -6.30 18.32 -1.25
C GLN A 273 -6.47 18.24 -2.78
N VAL A 274 -5.67 17.40 -3.46
CA VAL A 274 -5.78 17.21 -4.92
C VAL A 274 -7.15 16.67 -5.31
N ILE A 275 -7.67 15.70 -4.55
CA ILE A 275 -9.01 15.13 -4.77
C ILE A 275 -10.10 16.19 -4.69
N LYS A 276 -10.10 16.98 -3.61
CA LYS A 276 -11.09 18.03 -3.37
C LYS A 276 -11.04 19.10 -4.46
N GLU A 277 -9.84 19.54 -4.82
CA GLU A 277 -9.66 20.50 -5.91
C GLU A 277 -10.16 19.98 -7.26
N ILE A 278 -9.94 18.70 -7.58
CA ILE A 278 -10.47 18.07 -8.79
C ILE A 278 -12.00 18.05 -8.75
N ARG A 279 -12.62 17.65 -7.64
CA ARG A 279 -14.09 17.65 -7.51
C ARG A 279 -14.65 19.06 -7.71
N GLU A 280 -14.11 20.06 -7.00
CA GLU A 280 -14.59 21.45 -7.04
C GLU A 280 -14.46 22.09 -8.43
N LYS A 281 -13.43 21.73 -9.20
CA LYS A 281 -13.18 22.27 -10.54
C LYS A 281 -13.90 21.53 -11.67
N ASN A 282 -14.55 20.40 -11.39
CA ASN A 282 -15.35 19.65 -12.36
C ASN A 282 -16.79 19.50 -11.83
N PRO A 283 -17.54 20.60 -11.63
CA PRO A 283 -18.88 20.54 -11.08
C PRO A 283 -19.81 19.72 -11.98
N GLY A 284 -20.56 18.80 -11.37
CA GLY A 284 -21.49 17.91 -12.07
C GLY A 284 -20.88 16.61 -12.62
N GLU A 285 -19.56 16.42 -12.54
CA GLU A 285 -18.92 15.14 -12.90
C GLU A 285 -18.74 14.19 -11.72
N PHE A 286 -18.62 14.73 -10.52
CA PHE A 286 -18.41 13.99 -9.28
C PHE A 286 -19.36 14.52 -8.21
N GLU A 287 -20.05 13.62 -7.53
CA GLU A 287 -20.92 13.98 -6.42
C GLU A 287 -20.11 14.07 -5.13
N LEU A 288 -19.18 13.13 -4.94
CA LEU A 288 -18.40 12.97 -3.72
C LEU A 288 -16.89 12.98 -4.02
N ASP A 289 -16.10 13.39 -3.03
CA ASP A 289 -14.63 13.26 -3.09
C ASP A 289 -14.20 11.79 -3.29
N GLU A 290 -15.03 10.87 -2.81
CA GLU A 290 -14.89 9.42 -2.97
C GLU A 290 -14.87 8.97 -4.45
N ASP A 291 -15.66 9.60 -5.31
CA ASP A 291 -15.71 9.26 -6.73
C ASP A 291 -14.36 9.51 -7.39
N VAL A 292 -13.71 10.63 -7.01
CA VAL A 292 -12.38 10.98 -7.48
C VAL A 292 -11.34 10.06 -6.86
N PHE A 293 -11.39 9.78 -5.56
CA PHE A 293 -10.48 8.83 -4.90
C PHE A 293 -10.50 7.46 -5.59
N ASN A 294 -11.68 6.95 -5.96
CA ASN A 294 -11.84 5.69 -6.65
C ASN A 294 -11.10 5.64 -8.00
N ILE A 295 -10.94 6.77 -8.69
CA ILE A 295 -10.12 6.86 -9.90
C ILE A 295 -8.63 6.69 -9.54
N PHE A 296 -8.15 7.34 -8.48
CA PHE A 296 -6.77 7.19 -8.00
C PHE A 296 -6.47 5.75 -7.57
N ALA A 297 -7.31 5.17 -6.71
CA ALA A 297 -7.17 3.79 -6.23
C ALA A 297 -7.21 2.77 -7.38
N LYS A 298 -8.15 2.94 -8.33
CA LYS A 298 -8.22 2.09 -9.52
C LYS A 298 -6.98 2.23 -10.40
N THR A 299 -6.46 3.43 -10.61
CA THR A 299 -5.21 3.62 -11.35
C THR A 299 -4.02 2.99 -10.61
N TYR A 300 -3.98 3.10 -9.28
CA TYR A 300 -2.94 2.50 -8.44
C TYR A 300 -2.88 0.97 -8.61
N PHE A 301 -4.01 0.27 -8.53
CA PHE A 301 -4.01 -1.19 -8.68
C PHE A 301 -3.92 -1.68 -10.12
N THR A 302 -4.51 -0.97 -11.09
CA THR A 302 -4.58 -1.44 -12.49
C THR A 302 -3.44 -0.96 -13.37
N GLY A 303 -2.74 0.10 -12.93
CA GLY A 303 -1.74 0.78 -13.74
C GLY A 303 -2.31 1.59 -14.90
N LYS A 304 -3.64 1.70 -15.06
CA LYS A 304 -4.27 2.49 -16.12
C LYS A 304 -4.15 3.99 -15.80
N LEU A 305 -3.06 4.62 -16.27
CA LEU A 305 -2.77 6.04 -16.04
C LEU A 305 -3.63 6.99 -16.87
N LEU A 306 -4.08 6.56 -18.05
CA LEU A 306 -4.73 7.47 -19.00
C LEU A 306 -5.99 8.15 -18.45
N PRO A 307 -6.90 7.46 -17.73
CA PRO A 307 -8.06 8.10 -17.11
C PRO A 307 -7.66 9.24 -16.17
N ILE A 308 -6.74 8.98 -15.23
CA ILE A 308 -6.33 10.00 -14.26
C ILE A 308 -5.52 11.13 -14.89
N ALA A 309 -4.68 10.82 -15.89
CA ALA A 309 -3.93 11.85 -16.61
C ALA A 309 -4.89 12.78 -17.35
N ARG A 310 -5.90 12.25 -18.04
CA ARG A 310 -6.92 13.07 -18.71
C ARG A 310 -7.72 13.92 -17.73
N LEU A 311 -8.10 13.36 -16.58
CA LEU A 311 -8.81 14.09 -15.53
C LEU A 311 -7.99 15.28 -15.03
N ILE A 312 -6.71 15.06 -14.71
CA ILE A 312 -5.81 16.13 -14.22
C ILE A 312 -5.56 17.18 -15.32
N GLU A 313 -5.34 16.77 -16.57
CA GLU A 313 -5.10 17.69 -17.68
C GLU A 313 -6.36 18.51 -18.02
N LYS A 314 -7.55 17.92 -17.88
CA LYS A 314 -8.82 18.63 -18.02
C LYS A 314 -9.01 19.67 -16.90
N THR A 315 -8.70 19.28 -15.66
CA THR A 315 -8.90 20.10 -14.47
C THR A 315 -7.94 21.29 -14.40
N TYR A 316 -6.67 21.07 -14.75
CA TYR A 316 -5.58 22.03 -14.51
C TYR A 316 -4.89 22.49 -15.80
N GLY A 317 -5.36 22.07 -16.97
CA GLY A 317 -4.76 22.39 -18.27
C GLY A 317 -3.62 21.46 -18.69
N LYS A 318 -3.14 21.69 -19.92
CA LYS A 318 -2.14 20.85 -20.59
C LYS A 318 -0.80 20.84 -19.86
N GLY A 319 -0.23 19.66 -19.62
CA GLY A 319 1.04 19.43 -18.95
C GLY A 319 0.95 19.31 -17.43
N SER A 320 -0.22 19.55 -16.84
CA SER A 320 -0.41 19.55 -15.39
C SER A 320 -0.25 18.18 -14.75
N PHE A 321 -0.49 17.08 -15.46
CA PHE A 321 -0.20 15.74 -14.95
C PHE A 321 1.28 15.56 -14.66
N ARG A 322 2.14 15.94 -15.61
CA ARG A 322 3.59 15.87 -15.43
C ARG A 322 4.08 16.85 -14.37
N LYS A 323 3.48 18.04 -14.28
CA LYS A 323 3.80 19.03 -13.25
C LYS A 323 3.49 18.47 -11.85
N LEU A 324 2.28 17.96 -11.63
CA LEU A 324 1.87 17.34 -10.37
C LEU A 324 2.83 16.21 -9.97
N GLY A 325 3.20 15.35 -10.91
CA GLY A 325 4.15 14.27 -10.65
C GLY A 325 5.54 14.74 -10.20
N ARG A 326 6.00 15.94 -10.62
CA ARG A 326 7.26 16.54 -10.14
C ARG A 326 7.12 17.16 -8.75
N GLU A 327 5.98 17.82 -8.49
CA GLU A 327 5.69 18.47 -7.21
C GLU A 327 5.41 17.48 -6.09
N THR A 328 5.18 16.21 -6.44
CA THR A 328 4.89 15.09 -5.53
C THR A 328 6.01 14.05 -5.50
N LYS A 329 7.25 14.43 -5.86
CA LYS A 329 8.43 13.62 -5.62
C LYS A 329 8.78 13.63 -4.12
N ILE A 330 9.46 12.58 -3.65
CA ILE A 330 10.06 12.59 -2.31
C ILE A 330 10.96 13.84 -2.20
N LYS A 331 10.87 14.60 -1.10
CA LYS A 331 11.70 15.81 -0.93
C LYS A 331 13.14 15.45 -0.63
#